data_AF-A0A376U7S2-F1
#
_entry.id   AF-A0A376U7S2-F1
#
_cell.length_a   1.000
_cell.length_b   1.000
_cell.length_c   1.000
_cell.angle_alpha   90.00
_cell.angle_beta   90.00
_cell.angle_gamma   90.00
#
_symmetry.space_group_name_H-M   'P 1'
#
loop_
_entity.id
_entity.type
_entity.pdbx_description
1 polymer ?
#
loop_
_entity_poly.entity_id
_entity_poly.type
_entity_poly.pdbx_seq_one_letter_code
_entity_poly.pdbx_strand_id
1 'polypeptide(L)'
;MNISEQQLNNMMAAVSVALQPLVRVVPMTAVEWADQNYYLPKESSYGEGEWKTLPFQIAIMNCMGNDQVRTVNLIKSARVGYTRCCWGWSGILLSINPETVCFFSPRILPLKIL
;
A
#
# COMPACT_ATOMS: atom_id res chain seq x y z
N MET A 1 21.77 20.30 -41.72
CA MET A 1 21.64 19.08 -40.91
C MET A 1 20.17 18.96 -40.55
N ASN A 2 19.42 18.08 -41.21
CA ASN A 2 17.97 17.97 -41.04
C ASN A 2 17.68 16.72 -40.21
N ILE A 3 17.14 16.88 -39.01
CA ILE A 3 16.76 15.77 -38.13
C ILE A 3 15.52 15.10 -38.73
N SER A 4 15.52 13.77 -38.84
CA SER A 4 14.35 13.03 -39.35
C SER A 4 13.25 12.91 -38.29
N GLU A 5 11.99 12.78 -38.73
CA GLU A 5 10.85 12.59 -37.81
C GLU A 5 11.01 11.36 -36.90
N GLN A 6 11.62 10.29 -37.40
CA GLN A 6 11.94 9.10 -36.61
C GLN A 6 12.94 9.40 -35.48
N GLN A 7 13.94 10.24 -35.74
CA GLN A 7 14.89 10.66 -34.71
C GLN A 7 14.22 11.51 -33.63
N LEU A 8 13.31 12.40 -34.01
CA LEU A 8 12.51 13.18 -33.06
C LEU A 8 11.62 12.29 -32.19
N ASN A 9 10.92 11.31 -32.78
CA ASN A 9 10.06 10.40 -32.04
C ASN A 9 10.86 9.54 -31.04
N ASN A 10 12.03 9.06 -31.44
CA ASN A 10 12.91 8.30 -30.56
C ASN A 10 13.45 9.16 -29.40
N MET A 11 13.79 10.43 -29.67
CA MET A 11 14.20 11.37 -28.63
C MET A 11 13.06 11.65 -27.65
N MET A 12 11.84 11.91 -28.14
CA MET A 12 10.68 12.11 -27.27
C MET A 12 10.37 10.88 -26.40
N ALA A 13 10.47 9.68 -26.96
CA ALA A 13 10.29 8.44 -26.20
C ALA A 13 11.37 8.25 -25.14
N ALA A 14 12.65 8.49 -25.49
CA ALA A 14 13.75 8.38 -24.54
C ALA A 14 13.62 9.39 -23.40
N VAL A 15 13.23 10.64 -23.72
CA VAL A 15 13.00 11.68 -22.71
C VAL A 15 11.81 11.34 -21.82
N SER A 16 10.70 10.85 -22.38
CA SER A 16 9.53 10.49 -21.58
C SER A 16 9.85 9.37 -20.58
N VAL A 17 10.58 8.33 -21.02
CA VAL A 17 11.04 7.23 -20.17
C VAL A 17 12.02 7.72 -19.11
N ALA A 18 12.96 8.59 -19.47
CA ALA A 18 13.91 9.16 -18.53
C ALA A 18 13.26 10.04 -17.45
N LEU A 19 12.12 10.67 -17.76
CA LEU A 19 11.37 11.51 -16.83
C LEU A 19 10.34 10.74 -15.99
N GLN A 20 9.98 9.49 -16.35
CA GLN A 20 9.05 8.66 -15.58
C GLN A 20 9.38 8.57 -14.07
N PRO A 21 10.65 8.37 -13.64
CA PRO A 21 10.99 8.27 -12.22
C PRO A 21 10.78 9.57 -11.43
N LEU A 22 10.71 10.71 -12.12
CA LEU A 22 10.46 12.02 -11.49
C LEU A 22 8.95 12.26 -11.29
N VAL A 23 8.08 11.45 -11.90
CA VAL A 23 6.64 11.51 -11.70
C VAL A 23 6.33 10.90 -10.34
N ARG A 24 6.16 11.76 -9.35
CA ARG A 24 5.73 11.36 -8.01
C ARG A 24 4.22 11.17 -7.99
N VAL A 25 3.77 10.09 -7.35
CA VAL A 25 2.34 9.88 -7.08
C VAL A 25 1.78 11.04 -6.25
N VAL A 26 0.55 11.45 -6.57
CA VAL A 26 -0.18 12.50 -5.86
C VAL A 26 -0.30 12.11 -4.38
N PRO A 27 -0.03 13.03 -3.42
CA PRO A 27 -0.18 12.72 -2.01
C PRO A 27 -1.64 12.37 -1.72
N MET A 28 -1.88 11.12 -1.35
CA MET A 28 -3.18 10.61 -0.93
C MET A 28 -3.04 9.91 0.41
N THR A 29 -4.14 9.82 1.16
CA THR A 29 -4.13 9.12 2.44
C THR A 29 -4.07 7.61 2.25
N ALA A 30 -3.60 6.88 3.26
CA ALA A 30 -3.55 5.42 3.24
C ALA A 30 -4.93 4.78 3.01
N VAL A 31 -5.98 5.42 3.50
CA VAL A 31 -7.37 4.98 3.34
C VAL A 31 -7.84 5.18 1.89
N GLU A 32 -7.63 6.36 1.33
CA GLU A 32 -8.02 6.66 -0.05
C GLU A 32 -7.31 5.75 -1.04
N TRP A 33 -6.00 5.49 -0.84
CA TRP A 33 -5.26 4.56 -1.70
C TRP A 33 -5.81 3.15 -1.60
N ALA A 34 -6.09 2.67 -0.38
CA ALA A 34 -6.59 1.31 -0.17
C ALA A 34 -7.98 1.12 -0.76
N ASP A 35 -8.90 2.07 -0.54
CA ASP A 35 -10.26 1.98 -1.09
C ASP A 35 -10.27 2.03 -2.65
N GLN A 36 -9.25 2.62 -3.28
CA GLN A 36 -9.14 2.69 -4.74
C GLN A 36 -8.37 1.53 -5.39
N ASN A 37 -7.34 1.00 -4.72
CA ASN A 37 -6.37 0.08 -5.35
C ASN A 37 -6.33 -1.30 -4.70
N TYR A 38 -6.88 -1.48 -3.50
CA TYR A 38 -6.74 -2.73 -2.76
C TYR A 38 -7.91 -3.68 -3.04
N TYR A 39 -7.60 -4.81 -3.66
CA TYR A 39 -8.56 -5.89 -3.93
C TYR A 39 -8.38 -7.04 -2.95
N LEU A 40 -9.49 -7.58 -2.44
CA LEU A 40 -9.51 -8.73 -1.55
C LEU A 40 -9.63 -10.02 -2.37
N PRO A 41 -8.56 -10.84 -2.45
CA PRO A 41 -8.60 -12.10 -3.18
C PRO A 41 -9.48 -13.12 -2.45
N LYS A 42 -10.15 -13.96 -3.23
CA LYS A 42 -11.14 -14.94 -2.78
C LYS A 42 -10.55 -16.03 -1.91
N GLU A 43 -9.29 -16.40 -2.14
CA GLU A 43 -8.63 -17.53 -1.48
C GLU A 43 -8.30 -17.24 -0.02
N SER A 44 -8.05 -15.98 0.32
CA SER A 44 -7.64 -15.60 1.67
C SER A 44 -8.65 -14.72 2.40
N SER A 45 -9.76 -14.33 1.75
CA SER A 45 -10.79 -13.45 2.30
C SER A 45 -12.12 -14.18 2.41
N TYR A 46 -12.86 -13.92 3.49
CA TYR A 46 -14.23 -14.41 3.64
C TYR A 46 -15.23 -13.72 2.69
N GLY A 47 -14.89 -12.53 2.20
CA GLY A 47 -15.61 -11.80 1.16
C GLY A 47 -14.67 -11.45 0.02
N GLU A 48 -15.15 -11.65 -1.20
CA GLU A 48 -14.48 -11.26 -2.45
C GLU A 48 -14.92 -9.84 -2.83
N GLY A 49 -13.99 -9.00 -3.27
CA GLY A 49 -14.32 -7.67 -3.79
C GLY A 49 -13.31 -6.58 -3.47
N GLU A 50 -13.73 -5.34 -3.75
CA GLU A 50 -12.95 -4.14 -3.44
C GLU A 50 -12.87 -3.95 -1.92
N TRP A 51 -11.68 -3.55 -1.45
CA TRP A 51 -11.52 -3.16 -0.07
C TRP A 51 -12.37 -1.94 0.23
N LYS A 52 -13.09 -2.00 1.35
CA LYS A 52 -13.80 -0.84 1.89
C LYS A 52 -13.44 -0.67 3.35
N THR A 53 -12.78 0.43 3.65
CA THR A 53 -12.31 0.74 5.00
C THR A 53 -13.49 0.94 5.94
N LEU A 54 -13.51 0.21 7.06
CA LEU A 54 -14.53 0.40 8.10
C LEU A 54 -14.28 1.70 8.88
N PRO A 55 -15.32 2.37 9.42
CA PRO A 55 -15.16 3.70 10.04
C PRO A 55 -14.07 3.78 11.13
N PHE A 56 -13.93 2.75 11.96
CA PHE A 56 -12.90 2.71 13.00
C PHE A 56 -11.48 2.46 12.45
N GLN A 57 -11.37 1.81 11.29
CA GLN A 57 -10.08 1.52 10.65
C GLN A 57 -9.48 2.76 10.01
N ILE A 58 -10.30 3.76 9.64
CA ILE A 58 -9.87 5.00 8.99
C ILE A 58 -8.79 5.70 9.83
N ALA A 59 -9.06 5.92 11.12
CA ALA A 59 -8.12 6.58 12.01
C ALA A 59 -6.82 5.78 12.17
N ILE A 60 -6.93 4.45 12.30
CA ILE A 60 -5.77 3.57 12.46
C ILE A 60 -4.89 3.58 11.20
N MET A 61 -5.49 3.45 10.02
CA MET A 61 -4.77 3.45 8.74
C MET A 61 -4.12 4.81 8.45
N ASN A 62 -4.80 5.90 8.74
CA ASN A 62 -4.23 7.24 8.60
C ASN A 62 -3.10 7.49 9.60
N CYS A 63 -3.19 6.97 10.83
CA CYS A 63 -2.07 7.02 11.78
C CYS A 63 -0.87 6.22 11.27
N MET A 64 -1.07 5.03 10.68
CA MET A 64 0.02 4.24 10.09
C MET A 64 0.65 4.94 8.89
N GLY A 65 -0.15 5.61 8.05
CA GLY A 65 0.32 6.32 6.85
C GLY A 65 0.91 7.71 7.10
N ASN A 66 0.97 8.18 8.35
CA ASN A 66 1.46 9.51 8.68
C ASN A 66 2.92 9.47 9.15
N ASP A 67 3.81 10.14 8.43
CA ASP A 67 5.25 10.24 8.74
C ASP A 67 5.54 10.84 10.14
N GLN A 68 4.63 11.65 10.69
CA GLN A 68 4.78 12.22 12.04
C GLN A 68 4.59 11.17 13.15
N VAL A 69 3.99 10.02 12.84
CA VAL A 69 3.66 8.98 13.81
C VAL A 69 4.67 7.84 13.70
N ARG A 70 5.59 7.75 14.66
CA ARG A 70 6.62 6.69 14.66
C ARG A 70 6.11 5.33 15.10
N THR A 71 5.17 5.29 16.04
CA THR A 71 4.69 4.06 16.67
C THR A 71 3.19 4.14 16.91
N VAL A 72 2.45 3.12 16.48
CA VAL A 72 1.01 2.97 16.74
C VAL A 72 0.80 1.70 17.58
N ASN A 73 0.32 1.87 18.80
CA ASN A 73 -0.03 0.77 19.70
C ASN A 73 -1.55 0.59 19.71
N LEU A 74 -2.02 -0.64 19.47
CA LEU A 74 -3.44 -0.91 19.34
C LEU A 74 -3.80 -2.29 19.92
N ILE A 75 -4.84 -2.29 20.75
CA ILE A 75 -5.46 -3.51 21.25
C ILE A 75 -6.65 -3.77 20.34
N LYS A 76 -6.71 -4.99 19.77
CA LYS A 76 -7.74 -5.39 18.82
C LYS A 76 -8.40 -6.70 19.21
N SER A 77 -9.65 -6.85 18.80
CA SER A 77 -10.34 -8.15 18.86
C SER A 77 -9.91 -9.08 17.73
N ALA A 78 -10.34 -10.34 17.79
CA ALA A 78 -10.17 -11.29 16.71
C ALA A 78 -11.03 -10.90 15.49
N ARG A 79 -10.56 -11.24 14.28
CA ARG A 79 -11.31 -11.11 13.01
C ARG A 79 -11.76 -9.70 12.58
N VAL A 80 -11.20 -8.64 13.15
CA VAL A 80 -11.51 -7.24 12.78
C VAL A 80 -10.84 -6.74 11.49
N GLY A 81 -10.26 -7.63 10.68
CA GLY A 81 -9.59 -7.25 9.43
C GLY A 81 -8.22 -6.56 9.58
N TYR A 82 -7.61 -6.57 10.78
CA TYR A 82 -6.34 -5.87 11.04
C TYR A 82 -5.20 -6.23 10.06
N THR A 83 -5.02 -7.52 9.79
CA THR A 83 -4.00 -7.98 8.85
C THR A 83 -4.19 -7.37 7.46
N ARG A 84 -5.44 -7.17 7.04
CA ARG A 84 -5.76 -6.52 5.75
C ARG A 84 -5.44 -5.03 5.77
N CYS A 85 -5.70 -4.34 6.88
CA CYS A 85 -5.27 -2.95 7.06
C CYS A 85 -3.74 -2.81 6.92
N CYS A 86 -2.97 -3.75 7.50
CA CYS A 86 -1.51 -3.75 7.36
C CYS A 86 -1.05 -3.94 5.91
N TRP A 87 -1.69 -4.84 5.15
CA TRP A 87 -1.39 -5.04 3.74
C TRP A 87 -1.75 -3.82 2.88
N GLY A 88 -2.90 -3.20 3.13
CA GLY A 88 -3.30 -1.95 2.47
C GLY A 88 -2.29 -0.82 2.72
N TRP A 89 -1.83 -0.68 3.97
CA TRP A 89 -0.79 0.29 4.33
C TRP A 89 0.56 0.00 3.63
N SER A 90 0.98 -1.26 3.54
CA SER A 90 2.20 -1.60 2.81
C SER A 90 2.11 -1.28 1.32
N GLY A 91 0.94 -1.44 0.71
CA GLY A 91 0.71 -1.10 -0.70
C GLY A 91 0.96 0.38 -1.00
N ILE A 92 0.38 1.28 -0.20
CA ILE A 92 0.63 2.72 -0.36
C ILE A 92 2.10 3.08 -0.09
N LEU A 93 2.73 2.48 0.92
CA LEU A 93 4.13 2.76 1.22
C LEU A 93 5.01 2.45 0.00
N LEU A 94 4.89 1.23 -0.55
CA LEU A 94 5.62 0.78 -1.74
C LEU A 94 5.35 1.67 -2.97
N SER A 95 4.14 2.22 -3.09
CA SER A 95 3.76 3.10 -4.19
C SER A 95 4.39 4.50 -4.08
N ILE A 96 4.61 5.00 -2.86
CA ILE A 96 5.15 6.36 -2.62
C ILE A 96 6.67 6.33 -2.65
N ASN A 97 7.29 5.37 -1.95
CA ASN A 97 8.73 5.14 -1.90
C ASN A 97 8.97 3.65 -1.61
N PRO A 98 9.84 2.95 -2.35
CA PRO A 98 10.16 1.55 -2.08
C PRO A 98 11.01 1.42 -0.80
N GLU A 99 10.40 1.64 0.35
CA GLU A 99 10.97 1.43 1.67
C GLU A 99 10.79 -0.04 2.09
N THR A 100 11.68 -0.53 2.95
CA THR A 100 11.62 -1.91 3.42
C THR A 100 10.55 -2.08 4.50
N VAL A 101 9.52 -2.90 4.24
CA VAL A 101 8.51 -3.29 5.23
C VAL A 101 8.84 -4.67 5.80
N CYS A 102 8.84 -4.79 7.12
CA CYS A 102 9.00 -6.07 7.81
C CYS A 102 7.78 -6.39 8.68
N PHE A 103 7.24 -7.59 8.52
CA PHE A 103 6.17 -8.11 9.36
C PHE A 103 6.71 -9.16 10.32
N PHE A 104 6.62 -8.87 11.62
CA PHE A 104 6.96 -9.82 12.66
C PHE A 104 5.68 -10.39 13.28
N SER A 105 5.62 -11.73 13.38
CA SER A 105 4.53 -12.43 14.04
C SER A 105 5.12 -13.40 15.06
N PRO A 106 4.80 -13.26 16.36
CA PRO A 106 5.19 -14.26 17.33
C PRO A 106 4.44 -15.56 17.04
N ARG A 107 5.18 -16.66 16.88
CA ARG A 107 4.58 -17.99 16.82
C ARG A 107 4.16 -18.38 18.23
N ILE A 108 2.89 -18.19 18.56
CA ILE A 108 2.28 -18.82 19.72
C ILE A 108 2.06 -20.28 19.33
N LEU A 109 3.02 -21.14 19.68
CA LEU A 109 2.76 -22.58 19.69
C LEU A 109 1.57 -22.82 20.61
N PRO A 110 0.60 -23.69 20.24
CA PRO A 110 -0.43 -24.06 21.18
C PRO A 110 0.28 -24.66 22.41
N LEU A 111 0.19 -23.97 23.54
CA LEU A 111 0.29 -24.63 24.83
C LEU A 111 -0.80 -25.69 24.81
N LYS A 112 -0.42 -26.93 24.51
CA LYS A 112 -1.22 -28.12 24.82
C LYS A 112 -1.38 -28.10 26.34
N ILE A 113 -2.38 -27.39 26.79
CA ILE A 113 -2.97 -27.61 28.10
C ILE A 113 -3.60 -29.00 27.98
N LEU A 114 -3.17 -29.87 28.90
CA LEU A 114 -3.51 -31.27 29.08
C LEU A 114 -4.98 -31.60 28.80
#